data_AF-K1VBI3-F1
#
_entry.id   AF-K1VBI3-F1
#
_cell.length_a   1.000
_cell.length_b   1.000
_cell.length_c   1.000
_cell.angle_alpha   90.00
_cell.angle_beta   90.00
_cell.angle_gamma   90.00
#
_symmetry.space_group_name_H-M   'P 1'
#
loop_
_entity.id
_entity.type
_entity.pdbx_description
1 polymer ?
#
loop_
_entity_poly.entity_id
_entity_poly.type
_entity_poly.pdbx_seq_one_letter_code
_entity_poly.pdbx_strand_id
1 'polypeptide(L)'
;AFLLWLIWATEREKTIPMLVFALLTLTVKEDAAVYVAVIGLYLLLSDRSKRTRTLGAVIFVIACIYFFAVCAYLNNSGLGIMEWRYKDYMYRGGALITSLVVTAFTNPGYILSNLFTGEKLTFTVQTLGVLGGIPLVSRKIARYILLIPFVLVNLMPTYPYQHSIYFQYVFGSCVLVIWLFIMNMSELSYNRARCFTVFSL
;
A
#
# COMPACT_ATOMS: atom_id res chain seq x y z
N ALA A 1 5.84 -9.44 10.00
CA ALA A 1 6.68 -10.56 9.54
C ALA A 1 6.15 -11.22 8.27
N PHE A 2 4.90 -11.69 8.21
CA PHE A 2 4.36 -12.41 7.05
C PHE A 2 4.41 -11.61 5.74
N LEU A 3 4.16 -10.29 5.78
CA LEU A 3 4.28 -9.43 4.61
C LEU A 3 5.70 -9.44 4.00
N LEU A 4 6.74 -9.44 4.83
CA LEU A 4 8.13 -9.54 4.35
C LEU A 4 8.41 -10.90 3.72
N TRP A 5 7.88 -11.98 4.29
CA TRP A 5 7.98 -13.31 3.72
C TRP A 5 7.21 -13.46 2.41
N LEU A 6 6.07 -12.78 2.27
CA LEU A 6 5.33 -12.69 1.01
C LEU A 6 6.15 -11.97 -0.07
N ILE A 7 6.80 -10.85 0.29
CA ILE A 7 7.71 -10.12 -0.62
C ILE A 7 8.89 -11.01 -1.03
N TRP A 8 9.53 -11.68 -0.07
CA TRP A 8 10.61 -12.61 -0.36
C TRP A 8 10.18 -13.73 -1.31
N ALA A 9 9.01 -14.35 -1.04
CA ALA A 9 8.47 -15.40 -1.89
C ALA A 9 8.16 -14.90 -3.31
N THR A 10 7.68 -13.66 -3.40
CA THR A 10 7.42 -12.93 -4.65
C THR A 10 8.70 -12.75 -5.46
N GLU A 11 9.76 -12.24 -4.85
CA GLU A 11 11.05 -12.05 -5.52
C GLU A 11 11.73 -13.36 -5.93
N ARG A 12 11.50 -14.44 -5.18
CA ARG A 12 12.03 -15.78 -5.51
C ARG A 12 11.14 -16.58 -6.47
N GLU A 13 10.03 -16.00 -6.92
CA GLU A 13 9.04 -16.64 -7.79
C GLU A 13 8.54 -18.01 -7.26
N LYS A 14 8.45 -18.17 -5.93
CA LYS A 14 8.02 -19.41 -5.28
C LYS A 14 6.51 -19.41 -5.02
N THR A 15 5.76 -20.12 -5.87
CA THR A 15 4.28 -20.14 -5.85
C THR A 15 3.66 -20.58 -4.52
N ILE A 16 4.10 -21.71 -3.93
CA ILE A 16 3.53 -22.22 -2.68
C ILE A 16 3.78 -21.24 -1.51
N PRO A 17 5.02 -20.79 -1.24
CA PRO A 17 5.26 -19.77 -0.22
C PRO A 17 4.48 -18.46 -0.45
N MET A 18 4.31 -18.01 -1.69
CA MET A 18 3.51 -16.82 -1.96
C MET A 18 2.07 -16.98 -1.48
N LEU A 19 1.41 -18.11 -1.80
CA LEU A 19 0.04 -18.36 -1.36
C LEU A 19 -0.05 -18.51 0.16
N VAL A 20 0.87 -19.25 0.77
CA VAL A 20 0.90 -19.46 2.22
C VAL A 20 1.07 -18.13 2.96
N PHE A 21 2.06 -17.31 2.59
CA PHE A 21 2.29 -16.04 3.26
C PHE A 21 1.25 -14.97 2.93
N ALA A 22 0.60 -15.04 1.76
CA ALA A 22 -0.57 -14.22 1.46
C ALA A 22 -1.72 -14.54 2.43
N LEU A 23 -2.08 -15.81 2.59
CA LEU A 23 -3.13 -16.24 3.52
C LEU A 23 -2.78 -15.90 4.96
N LEU A 24 -1.55 -16.17 5.41
CA LEU A 24 -1.10 -15.79 6.75
C LEU A 24 -1.18 -14.27 6.97
N THR A 25 -0.87 -13.46 5.96
CA THR A 25 -0.99 -12.01 6.07
C THR A 25 -2.45 -11.58 6.22
N LEU A 26 -3.39 -12.21 5.52
CA LEU A 26 -4.83 -11.94 5.67
C LEU A 26 -5.33 -12.22 7.09
N THR A 27 -4.76 -13.21 7.78
CA THR A 27 -5.16 -13.54 9.17
C THR A 27 -4.68 -12.55 10.23
N VAL A 28 -3.81 -11.60 9.89
CA VAL A 28 -3.25 -10.65 10.88
C VAL A 28 -4.29 -9.64 11.33
N LYS A 29 -4.96 -8.99 10.38
CA LYS A 29 -5.90 -7.90 10.63
C LYS A 29 -6.74 -7.61 9.37
N GLU A 30 -7.92 -7.02 9.52
CA GLU A 30 -8.85 -6.73 8.42
C GLU A 30 -8.24 -5.84 7.32
N ASP A 31 -7.46 -4.83 7.71
CA ASP A 31 -6.78 -3.89 6.80
C ASP A 31 -5.54 -4.51 6.13
N ALA A 32 -5.04 -5.64 6.63
CA ALA A 32 -3.90 -6.33 6.04
C ALA A 32 -4.17 -6.81 4.60
N ALA A 33 -5.46 -7.03 4.28
CA ALA A 33 -5.92 -7.41 2.95
C ALA A 33 -5.58 -6.36 1.88
N VAL A 34 -5.50 -5.08 2.25
CA VAL A 34 -5.10 -4.01 1.32
C VAL A 34 -3.68 -4.22 0.81
N TYR A 35 -2.73 -4.60 1.68
CA TYR A 35 -1.36 -4.87 1.27
C TYR A 35 -1.25 -6.09 0.36
N VAL A 36 -1.98 -7.17 0.69
CA VAL A 36 -1.99 -8.40 -0.13
C VAL A 36 -2.62 -8.15 -1.49
N ALA A 37 -3.72 -7.40 -1.55
CA ALA A 37 -4.34 -6.99 -2.81
C ALA A 37 -3.37 -6.16 -3.66
N VAL A 38 -2.71 -5.17 -3.08
CA VAL A 38 -1.72 -4.34 -3.79
C VAL A 38 -0.56 -5.18 -4.34
N ILE A 39 -0.04 -6.14 -3.58
CA ILE A 39 1.00 -7.07 -4.06
C ILE A 39 0.46 -7.93 -5.22
N GLY A 40 -0.75 -8.47 -5.10
CA GLY A 40 -1.39 -9.26 -6.15
C GLY A 40 -1.58 -8.46 -7.44
N LEU A 41 -2.03 -7.21 -7.32
CA LEU A 41 -2.19 -6.28 -8.45
C LEU A 41 -0.85 -5.90 -9.08
N TYR A 42 0.17 -5.66 -8.27
CA TYR A 42 1.54 -5.45 -8.73
C TYR A 42 2.05 -6.65 -9.55
N LEU A 43 1.84 -7.88 -9.07
CA LEU A 43 2.26 -9.10 -9.76
C LEU A 43 1.52 -9.30 -11.09
N LEU A 44 0.23 -8.97 -11.13
CA LEU A 44 -0.60 -9.04 -12.32
C LEU A 44 -0.10 -8.09 -13.43
N LEU A 45 0.28 -6.86 -13.06
CA LEU A 45 0.67 -5.80 -14.00
C LEU A 45 2.18 -5.75 -14.28
N SER A 46 3.00 -6.48 -13.53
CA SER A 46 4.44 -6.52 -13.73
C SER A 46 4.83 -7.38 -14.94
N ASP A 47 5.96 -7.03 -15.58
CA ASP A 47 6.60 -7.82 -16.65
C ASP A 47 7.31 -9.06 -16.10
N ARG A 48 6.52 -10.03 -15.65
CA ARG A 48 6.95 -11.33 -15.10
C ARG A 48 6.35 -12.48 -15.92
N SER A 49 6.75 -13.71 -15.59
CA SER A 49 6.19 -14.93 -16.18
C SER A 49 4.65 -14.96 -16.15
N LYS A 50 4.03 -15.55 -17.19
CA LYS A 50 2.57 -15.77 -17.26
C LYS A 50 2.04 -16.45 -16.00
N ARG A 51 2.78 -17.44 -15.46
CA ARG A 51 2.42 -18.14 -14.23
C ARG A 51 2.33 -17.20 -13.03
N THR A 52 3.28 -16.28 -12.88
CA THR A 52 3.33 -15.31 -11.79
C THR A 52 2.21 -14.28 -11.92
N ARG A 53 1.88 -13.85 -13.14
CA ARG A 53 0.74 -12.95 -13.39
C ARG A 53 -0.60 -13.60 -13.03
N THR A 54 -0.82 -14.85 -13.44
CA THR A 54 -2.03 -15.61 -13.06
C THR A 54 -2.12 -15.77 -11.55
N LEU A 55 -1.01 -16.08 -10.88
CA LEU A 55 -0.97 -16.14 -9.42
C LEU A 55 -1.27 -14.79 -8.76
N GLY A 56 -0.75 -13.69 -9.32
CA GLY A 56 -1.04 -12.33 -8.88
C GLY A 56 -2.54 -12.02 -8.95
N ALA A 57 -3.21 -12.39 -10.05
CA ALA A 57 -4.66 -12.28 -10.17
C ALA A 57 -5.40 -13.10 -9.09
N VAL A 58 -4.98 -14.34 -8.84
CA VAL A 58 -5.58 -15.20 -7.81
C VAL A 58 -5.41 -14.57 -6.42
N ILE A 59 -4.21 -14.11 -6.07
CA ILE A 59 -3.93 -13.45 -4.78
C ILE A 59 -4.76 -12.18 -4.64
N PHE A 60 -4.86 -11.37 -5.69
CA PHE A 60 -5.67 -10.16 -5.70
C PHE A 60 -7.15 -10.46 -5.45
N VAL A 61 -7.73 -11.40 -6.19
CA VAL A 61 -9.14 -11.78 -6.05
C VAL A 61 -9.42 -12.34 -4.67
N ILE A 62 -8.57 -13.23 -4.15
CA ILE A 62 -8.71 -13.78 -2.79
C ILE A 62 -8.67 -12.67 -1.74
N ALA A 63 -7.73 -11.72 -1.85
CA ALA A 63 -7.62 -10.60 -0.92
C ALA A 63 -8.85 -9.68 -0.98
N CYS A 64 -9.38 -9.39 -2.17
CA CYS A 64 -10.61 -8.62 -2.32
C CYS A 64 -11.82 -9.33 -1.69
N ILE A 65 -12.02 -10.62 -2.02
CA ILE A 65 -13.13 -11.41 -1.45
C ILE A 65 -13.03 -11.42 0.08
N TYR A 66 -11.84 -11.69 0.63
CA TYR A 66 -11.61 -11.69 2.06
C TYR A 66 -11.93 -10.33 2.68
N PHE A 67 -11.43 -9.24 2.10
CA PHE A 67 -11.66 -7.89 2.60
C PHE A 67 -13.16 -7.56 2.66
N PHE A 68 -13.91 -7.79 1.58
CA PHE A 68 -15.35 -7.51 1.54
C PHE A 68 -16.13 -8.43 2.50
N ALA A 69 -15.77 -9.71 2.60
CA ALA A 69 -16.40 -10.64 3.53
C ALA A 69 -16.20 -10.21 5.00
N VAL A 70 -14.97 -9.82 5.36
CA VAL A 70 -14.66 -9.32 6.71
C VAL A 70 -15.34 -7.97 6.98
N CYS A 71 -15.39 -7.06 5.99
CA CYS A 71 -16.13 -5.80 6.13
C CYS A 71 -17.62 -6.05 6.39
N ALA A 72 -18.25 -6.94 5.62
CA ALA A 72 -19.65 -7.30 5.79
C ALA A 72 -19.91 -7.93 7.17
N TYR A 73 -19.02 -8.84 7.60
CA TYR A 73 -19.10 -9.45 8.93
C TYR A 73 -18.97 -8.42 10.06
N LEU A 74 -17.98 -7.52 9.98
CA LEU A 74 -17.75 -6.48 10.99
C LEU A 74 -18.85 -5.42 11.03
N ASN A 75 -19.50 -5.13 9.90
CA ASN A 75 -20.63 -4.20 9.85
C ASN A 75 -21.92 -4.81 10.44
N ASN A 76 -22.12 -6.11 10.30
CA ASN A 76 -23.32 -6.79 10.84
C ASN A 76 -23.15 -7.27 12.28
N SER A 77 -21.93 -7.63 12.69
CA SER A 77 -21.66 -8.34 13.95
C SER A 77 -20.54 -7.71 14.79
N GLY A 78 -19.95 -6.60 14.36
CA GLY A 78 -18.86 -5.91 15.05
C GLY A 78 -19.09 -4.41 15.19
N LEU A 79 -18.00 -3.67 15.46
CA LEU A 79 -17.99 -2.21 15.57
C LEU A 79 -17.68 -1.50 14.23
N GLY A 80 -17.81 -2.22 13.11
CA GLY A 80 -17.44 -1.75 11.77
C GLY A 80 -15.93 -1.67 11.52
N ILE A 81 -15.56 -1.17 10.34
CA ILE A 81 -14.17 -1.14 9.82
C ILE A 81 -13.40 0.15 10.13
N MET A 82 -13.65 0.74 11.30
CA MET A 82 -13.05 2.03 11.71
C MET A 82 -13.26 3.15 10.68
N GLU A 83 -14.46 3.21 10.09
CA GLU A 83 -14.83 4.14 9.02
C GLU A 83 -14.60 5.61 9.37
N TRP A 84 -14.70 5.96 10.66
CA TRP A 84 -14.46 7.30 11.19
C TRP A 84 -13.08 7.87 10.81
N ARG A 85 -12.08 7.03 10.55
CA ARG A 85 -10.74 7.47 10.13
C ARG A 85 -10.73 8.05 8.72
N TYR A 86 -11.76 7.79 7.92
CA TYR A 86 -11.92 8.30 6.56
C TYR A 86 -13.11 9.26 6.46
N LYS A 87 -13.61 9.77 7.60
CA LYS A 87 -14.81 10.61 7.69
C LYS A 87 -14.82 11.79 6.71
N ASP A 88 -13.66 12.38 6.44
CA ASP A 88 -13.54 13.53 5.54
C ASP A 88 -13.94 13.17 4.10
N TYR A 89 -13.82 11.91 3.71
CA TYR A 89 -14.14 11.42 2.36
C TYR A 89 -15.54 10.78 2.26
N MET A 90 -16.26 10.70 3.37
CA MET A 90 -17.59 10.09 3.41
C MET A 90 -18.66 11.13 3.07
N TYR A 91 -19.34 10.93 1.94
CA TYR A 91 -20.51 11.71 1.59
C TYR A 91 -21.75 11.15 2.30
N ARG A 92 -22.50 12.02 2.99
CA ARG A 92 -23.75 11.77 3.75
C ARG A 92 -24.24 10.31 3.77
N GLY A 93 -23.81 9.55 4.77
CA GLY A 93 -24.41 8.25 5.13
C GLY A 93 -24.15 7.08 4.16
N GLY A 94 -23.30 7.23 3.15
CA GLY A 94 -22.93 6.16 2.22
C GLY A 94 -21.82 5.23 2.76
N ALA A 95 -21.81 3.98 2.31
CA ALA A 95 -20.76 3.01 2.64
C ALA A 95 -19.35 3.55 2.30
N LEU A 96 -18.36 3.26 3.16
CA LEU A 96 -17.00 3.82 3.09
C LEU A 96 -16.38 3.77 1.68
N ILE A 97 -16.39 2.59 1.06
CA ILE A 97 -15.71 2.35 -0.23
C ILE A 97 -16.42 3.11 -1.36
N THR A 98 -17.75 3.08 -1.39
CA THR A 98 -18.55 3.80 -2.39
C THR A 98 -18.33 5.30 -2.26
N SER A 99 -18.35 5.83 -1.03
CA SER A 99 -18.13 7.24 -0.77
C SER A 99 -16.73 7.70 -1.17
N LEU A 100 -15.68 6.91 -0.89
CA LEU A 100 -14.30 7.20 -1.32
C LEU A 100 -14.19 7.30 -2.84
N VAL A 101 -14.78 6.34 -3.57
CA VAL A 101 -14.77 6.33 -5.04
C VAL A 101 -15.53 7.54 -5.58
N VAL A 102 -16.72 7.82 -5.06
CA VAL A 102 -17.53 8.98 -5.48
C VAL A 102 -16.79 10.29 -5.22
N THR A 103 -16.20 10.46 -4.05
CA THR A 103 -15.43 11.68 -3.69
C THR A 103 -14.21 11.84 -4.60
N ALA A 104 -13.55 10.76 -5.00
CA ALA A 104 -12.41 10.83 -5.91
C ALA A 104 -12.76 11.39 -7.30
N PHE A 105 -13.95 11.09 -7.81
CA PHE A 105 -14.41 11.61 -9.10
C PHE A 105 -15.14 12.95 -8.99
N THR A 106 -15.85 13.21 -7.90
CA THR A 106 -16.66 14.43 -7.74
C THR A 106 -15.85 15.59 -7.17
N ASN A 107 -14.82 15.34 -6.36
CA ASN A 107 -14.00 16.38 -5.74
C ASN A 107 -12.52 15.97 -5.58
N PRO A 108 -11.79 15.81 -6.68
CA PRO A 108 -10.37 15.43 -6.63
C PRO A 108 -9.50 16.49 -5.91
N GLY A 109 -9.86 17.78 -6.01
CA GLY A 109 -9.14 18.86 -5.32
C GLY A 109 -9.19 18.73 -3.79
N TYR A 110 -10.34 18.31 -3.26
CA TYR A 110 -10.50 18.05 -1.83
C TYR A 110 -9.69 16.84 -1.35
N ILE A 111 -9.58 15.79 -2.17
CA ILE A 111 -8.67 14.67 -1.86
C ILE A 111 -7.24 15.17 -1.76
N LEU A 112 -6.79 15.96 -2.75
CA LEU A 112 -5.43 16.49 -2.75
C LEU A 112 -5.17 17.40 -1.55
N SER A 113 -6.09 18.31 -1.20
CA SER A 113 -5.90 19.18 -0.03
C SER A 113 -5.78 18.39 1.27
N ASN A 114 -6.51 17.29 1.42
CA ASN A 114 -6.43 16.42 2.60
C ASN A 114 -5.17 15.56 2.63
N LEU A 115 -4.54 15.28 1.50
CA LEU A 115 -3.27 14.55 1.42
C LEU A 115 -2.07 15.46 1.76
N PHE A 116 -2.14 16.75 1.42
CA PHE A 116 -1.06 17.72 1.58
C PHE A 116 -1.23 18.65 2.80
N THR A 117 -1.62 18.09 3.94
CA THR A 117 -1.62 18.82 5.22
C THR A 117 -0.22 18.86 5.83
N GLY A 118 0.04 19.80 6.74
CA GLY A 118 1.37 19.99 7.36
C GLY A 118 1.94 18.69 7.96
N GLU A 119 1.15 17.99 8.78
CA GLU A 119 1.57 16.71 9.39
C GLU A 119 1.87 15.63 8.35
N LYS A 120 1.01 15.50 7.33
CA LYS A 120 1.14 14.48 6.28
C LYS A 120 2.32 14.76 5.35
N LEU A 121 2.60 16.03 5.08
CA LEU A 121 3.81 16.47 4.37
C LEU A 121 5.07 16.15 5.18
N THR A 122 5.09 16.47 6.48
CA THR A 122 6.20 16.10 7.36
C THR A 122 6.44 14.60 7.36
N PHE A 123 5.39 13.80 7.51
CA PHE A 123 5.47 12.33 7.44
C PHE A 123 5.99 11.84 6.09
N THR A 124 5.53 12.45 4.99
CA THR A 124 5.97 12.11 3.63
C THR A 124 7.45 12.40 3.44
N VAL A 125 7.93 13.56 3.89
CA VAL A 125 9.35 13.92 3.85
C VAL A 125 10.18 13.01 4.74
N GLN A 126 9.73 12.70 5.96
CA GLN A 126 10.43 11.79 6.86
C GLN A 126 10.54 10.37 6.28
N THR A 127 9.51 9.89 5.57
CA THR A 127 9.51 8.53 5.03
C THR A 127 10.22 8.42 3.69
N LEU A 128 9.86 9.27 2.71
CA LEU A 128 10.43 9.23 1.35
C LEU A 128 11.76 9.99 1.24
N GLY A 129 11.95 11.04 2.05
CA GLY A 129 13.17 11.83 2.06
C GLY A 129 14.37 11.06 2.59
N VAL A 130 14.19 10.24 3.64
CA VAL A 130 15.25 9.34 4.14
C VAL A 130 15.68 8.31 3.09
N LEU A 131 14.79 7.99 2.14
CA LEU A 131 15.07 7.12 1.00
C LEU A 131 15.55 7.89 -0.25
N GLY A 132 15.93 9.16 -0.09
CA GLY A 132 16.42 10.03 -1.16
C GLY A 132 15.41 10.28 -2.29
N GLY A 133 14.11 10.07 -2.06
CA GLY A 133 13.06 10.16 -3.08
C GLY A 133 13.11 9.06 -4.15
N ILE A 134 14.00 8.07 -4.03
CA ILE A 134 14.18 6.98 -5.01
C ILE A 134 12.91 6.15 -5.25
N PRO A 135 12.02 5.89 -4.26
CA PRO A 135 10.75 5.22 -4.54
C PRO A 135 9.90 5.92 -5.60
N LEU A 136 10.04 7.24 -5.75
CA LEU A 136 9.31 8.05 -6.74
C LEU A 136 9.96 8.05 -8.12
N VAL A 137 11.15 7.48 -8.26
CA VAL A 137 11.93 7.48 -9.52
C VAL A 137 11.95 6.06 -10.08
N SER A 138 10.90 5.70 -10.83
CA SER A 138 10.80 4.39 -11.49
C SER A 138 10.49 4.51 -12.97
N ARG A 139 11.12 3.65 -13.80
CA ARG A 139 10.79 3.53 -15.24
C ARG A 139 9.57 2.64 -15.50
N LYS A 140 9.19 1.80 -14.53
CA LYS A 140 8.12 0.80 -14.67
C LYS A 140 6.88 1.29 -13.94
N ILE A 141 5.82 1.60 -14.69
CA ILE A 141 4.58 2.15 -14.13
C ILE A 141 3.96 1.21 -13.08
N ALA A 142 4.03 -0.11 -13.30
CA ALA A 142 3.51 -1.11 -12.38
C ALA A 142 4.07 -1.00 -10.95
N ARG A 143 5.28 -0.47 -10.77
CA ARG A 143 5.89 -0.32 -9.45
C ARG A 143 5.22 0.73 -8.57
N TYR A 144 4.63 1.77 -9.17
CA TYR A 144 3.92 2.81 -8.41
C TYR A 144 2.66 2.28 -7.70
N ILE A 145 2.15 1.11 -8.11
CA ILE A 145 1.07 0.41 -7.41
C ILE A 145 1.45 0.15 -5.94
N LEU A 146 2.72 -0.08 -5.65
CA LEU A 146 3.19 -0.31 -4.28
C LEU A 146 3.11 0.93 -3.37
N LEU A 147 2.91 2.13 -3.93
CA LEU A 147 2.64 3.34 -3.16
C LEU A 147 1.17 3.46 -2.73
N ILE A 148 0.27 2.63 -3.26
CA ILE A 148 -1.16 2.69 -2.91
C ILE A 148 -1.37 2.60 -1.39
N PRO A 149 -0.76 1.66 -0.64
CA PRO A 149 -0.97 1.59 0.80
C PRO A 149 -0.36 2.77 1.56
N PHE A 150 0.73 3.35 1.06
CA PHE A 150 1.29 4.57 1.64
C PHE A 150 0.29 5.72 1.55
N VAL A 151 -0.39 5.89 0.40
CA VAL A 151 -1.43 6.90 0.26
C VAL A 151 -2.70 6.50 1.04
N LEU A 152 -3.25 5.33 0.77
CA LEU A 152 -4.55 4.89 1.27
C LEU A 152 -4.58 4.62 2.77
N VAL A 153 -3.51 4.08 3.36
CA VAL A 153 -3.49 3.69 4.77
C VAL A 153 -2.79 4.72 5.66
N ASN A 154 -1.93 5.58 5.11
CA ASN A 154 -1.22 6.58 5.91
C ASN A 154 -1.68 8.00 5.61
N LEU A 155 -1.74 8.41 4.33
CA LEU A 155 -2.05 9.79 3.98
C LEU A 155 -3.54 10.11 3.88
N MET A 156 -4.39 9.17 3.47
CA MET A 156 -5.82 9.43 3.39
C MET A 156 -6.46 9.56 4.78
N PRO A 157 -6.20 8.67 5.76
CA PRO A 157 -6.86 8.76 7.04
C PRO A 157 -6.66 10.09 7.77
N THR A 158 -7.63 10.45 8.60
CA THR A 158 -7.59 11.59 9.51
C THR A 158 -6.95 11.24 10.85
N TYR A 159 -6.60 9.97 11.07
CA TYR A 159 -6.09 9.49 12.35
C TYR A 159 -4.58 9.79 12.48
N PRO A 160 -4.15 10.64 13.42
CA PRO A 160 -2.77 11.15 13.48
C PRO A 160 -1.68 10.07 13.54
N TYR A 161 -1.97 8.93 14.16
CA TYR A 161 -0.98 7.85 14.30
C TYR A 161 -0.75 7.08 12.99
N GLN A 162 -1.60 7.24 11.97
CA GLN A 162 -1.40 6.63 10.66
C GLN A 162 -0.41 7.41 9.79
N HIS A 163 -0.17 8.69 10.06
CA HIS A 163 0.84 9.51 9.39
C HIS A 163 1.89 10.02 10.39
N SER A 164 2.39 9.12 11.24
CA SER A 164 3.47 9.41 12.18
C SER A 164 4.45 8.25 12.29
N ILE A 165 5.74 8.52 12.09
CA ILE A 165 6.81 7.51 12.13
C ILE A 165 7.05 6.91 13.51
N TYR A 166 6.46 7.51 14.56
CA TYR A 166 6.59 7.05 15.95
C TYR A 166 5.59 5.96 16.32
N PHE A 167 4.71 5.54 15.39
CA PHE A 167 3.66 4.56 15.63
C PHE A 167 3.70 3.40 14.64
N GLN A 168 3.18 2.24 15.06
CA GLN A 168 3.22 0.98 14.31
C GLN A 168 2.36 0.93 13.04
N TYR A 169 1.46 1.89 12.83
CA TYR A 169 0.53 1.90 11.68
C TYR A 169 1.22 2.13 10.32
N VAL A 170 2.48 2.56 10.35
CA VAL A 170 3.27 2.82 9.15
C VAL A 170 4.02 1.57 8.66
N PHE A 171 4.09 0.51 9.46
CA PHE A 171 4.96 -0.64 9.15
C PHE A 171 4.58 -1.34 7.83
N GLY A 172 3.29 -1.57 7.57
CA GLY A 172 2.84 -2.27 6.37
C GLY A 172 3.18 -1.52 5.08
N SER A 173 2.93 -0.22 5.05
CA SER A 173 3.22 0.64 3.90
C SER A 173 4.71 0.92 3.75
N CYS A 174 5.44 1.21 4.84
CA CYS A 174 6.88 1.43 4.80
C CYS A 174 7.62 0.20 4.26
N VAL A 175 7.18 -1.02 4.58
CA VAL A 175 7.76 -2.24 4.00
C VAL A 175 7.64 -2.26 2.47
N LEU A 176 6.50 -1.85 1.92
CA LEU A 176 6.31 -1.78 0.46
C LEU A 176 7.11 -0.64 -0.17
N VAL A 177 7.22 0.50 0.51
CA VAL A 177 8.05 1.63 0.08
C VAL A 177 9.54 1.25 0.07
N ILE A 178 10.01 0.52 1.08
CA ILE A 178 11.38 -0.01 1.15
C ILE A 178 11.61 -1.04 0.05
N TRP A 179 10.65 -1.92 -0.21
CA TRP A 179 10.75 -2.87 -1.32
C TRP A 179 10.85 -2.14 -2.68
N LEU A 180 10.03 -1.11 -2.88
CA LEU A 180 10.10 -0.24 -4.05
C LEU A 180 11.44 0.49 -4.17
N PHE A 181 11.99 1.00 -3.07
CA PHE A 181 13.33 1.58 -3.01
C PHE A 181 14.39 0.60 -3.51
N ILE A 182 14.41 -0.62 -2.97
CA ILE A 182 15.40 -1.66 -3.35
C ILE A 182 15.30 -1.97 -4.85
N MET A 183 14.07 -2.14 -5.36
CA MET A 183 13.87 -2.41 -6.78
C MET A 183 14.35 -1.26 -7.67
N ASN A 184 14.04 -0.01 -7.34
CA ASN A 184 14.47 1.14 -8.13
C ASN A 184 15.99 1.36 -8.03
N MET A 185 16.58 1.16 -6.85
CA MET A 185 18.03 1.22 -6.65
C MET A 185 18.78 0.22 -7.52
N SER A 186 18.28 -1.02 -7.63
CA SER A 186 18.90 -2.07 -8.43
C SER A 186 18.96 -1.76 -9.94
N GLU A 187 18.14 -0.83 -10.42
CA GLU A 187 18.05 -0.45 -11.84
C GLU A 187 18.68 0.91 -12.16
N LEU A 188 19.17 1.64 -11.15
CA LEU A 188 19.88 2.90 -11.36
C LEU A 188 21.27 2.64 -11.95
N SER A 189 21.64 3.42 -12.98
CA SER A 189 23.00 3.39 -13.50
C SER A 189 23.99 3.90 -12.45
N TYR A 190 25.24 3.41 -12.49
CA TYR A 190 26.29 3.73 -11.51
C TYR A 190 26.41 5.23 -11.20
N ASN A 191 26.40 6.08 -12.24
CA ASN A 191 26.52 7.54 -12.08
C ASN A 191 25.30 8.17 -11.38
N ARG A 192 24.09 7.64 -11.58
CA ARG A 192 22.88 8.13 -10.90
C ARG A 192 22.80 7.61 -9.46
N ALA A 193 23.17 6.35 -9.23
CA ALA A 193 23.24 5.76 -7.90
C ALA A 193 24.18 6.55 -6.98
N ARG A 194 25.36 6.97 -7.49
CA ARG A 194 26.32 7.81 -6.74
C ARG A 194 25.72 9.13 -6.24
N CYS A 195 24.85 9.77 -7.02
CA CYS A 195 24.23 11.05 -6.65
C CYS A 195 23.25 10.89 -5.48
N PHE A 196 22.52 9.76 -5.42
CA PHE A 196 21.59 9.48 -4.32
C PHE A 196 22.27 9.00 -3.04
N THR A 197 23.39 8.27 -3.13
CA THR A 197 24.14 7.83 -1.93
C THR A 197 24.67 8.97 -1.07
N VAL A 198 24.85 10.17 -1.64
CA VAL A 198 25.27 11.37 -0.90
C VAL A 198 24.17 11.88 0.04
N PHE A 199 22.90 11.58 -0.25
CA PHE A 199 21.75 12.01 0.55
C PHE A 199 21.29 10.96 1.59
N SER A 200 21.86 9.75 1.57
CA SER A 200 21.49 8.64 2.45
C SER A 200 22.54 8.35 3.55
N LEU A 201 23.49 9.27 3.75
CA LEU A 201 24.47 9.28 4.85
C LEU A 201 24.12 10.41 5.82
#